data_AF-A0A2S9FS10-F1
#
_entry.id   AF-A0A2S9FS10-F1
#
_cell.length_a   1.000
_cell.length_b   1.000
_cell.length_c   1.000
_cell.angle_alpha   90.00
_cell.angle_beta   90.00
_cell.angle_gamma   90.00
#
_symmetry.space_group_name_H-M   'P 1'
#
loop_
_entity.id
_entity.type
_entity.pdbx_description
1 polymer ?
#
loop_
_entity_poly.entity_id
_entity_poly.type
_entity_poly.pdbx_seq_one_letter_code
_entity_poly.pdbx_strand_id
1 'polypeptide(L)'
;FTTDFPLADGTPAPTLELRTSWRNPPEVLHLANEVSVDARRRSVAVRALAPRPGAEPGDVVCALLNDVEAERDWVAEQVAQRWHGGIAATGAAPT
;
A
#
# COMPACT_ATOMS: atom_id res chain seq x y z
N PHE A 1 8.93 -15.18 -20.79
CA PHE A 1 9.87 -15.55 -19.72
C PHE A 1 9.81 -17.01 -19.32
N THR A 2 8.67 -17.57 -18.90
CA THR A 2 8.60 -19.00 -18.50
C THR A 2 8.97 -19.96 -19.64
N THR A 3 8.76 -19.55 -20.89
CA THR A 3 9.11 -20.32 -22.10
C THR A 3 10.50 -20.01 -22.68
N ASP A 4 11.14 -18.93 -22.24
CA ASP A 4 12.42 -18.49 -22.79
C ASP A 4 13.58 -19.27 -22.18
N PHE A 5 13.37 -19.74 -20.94
CA PHE A 5 14.30 -20.58 -20.18
C PHE A 5 13.53 -21.77 -19.57
N PRO A 6 13.09 -22.74 -20.38
CA PRO A 6 12.34 -23.89 -19.89
C PRO A 6 13.24 -24.84 -19.08
N LEU A 7 12.62 -25.77 -18.35
CA LEU A 7 13.29 -26.89 -17.73
C LEU A 7 13.88 -27.83 -18.79
N ALA A 8 14.77 -28.73 -18.38
CA ALA A 8 15.49 -29.62 -19.29
C ALA A 8 14.57 -30.55 -20.12
N ASP A 9 13.36 -30.81 -19.64
CA ASP A 9 12.32 -31.60 -20.33
C ASP A 9 11.43 -30.76 -21.26
N GLY A 10 11.71 -29.47 -21.40
CA GLY A 10 10.95 -28.53 -22.22
C GLY A 10 9.73 -27.90 -21.52
N THR A 11 9.45 -28.27 -20.26
CA THR A 11 8.34 -27.63 -19.52
C THR A 11 8.68 -26.18 -19.16
N PRO A 12 7.71 -25.23 -19.19
CA PRO A 12 7.97 -23.85 -18.82
C PRO A 12 8.47 -23.70 -17.38
N ALA A 13 9.40 -22.77 -17.14
CA ALA A 13 9.91 -22.49 -15.80
C ALA A 13 8.79 -22.06 -14.83
N PRO A 14 8.85 -22.48 -13.56
CA PRO A 14 7.86 -22.10 -12.56
C PRO A 14 7.93 -20.60 -12.26
N THR A 15 6.76 -20.00 -11.99
CA THR A 15 6.66 -18.60 -11.55
C THR A 15 6.46 -18.56 -10.03
N LEU A 16 7.26 -17.75 -9.34
CA LEU A 16 7.15 -17.50 -7.90
C LEU A 16 6.78 -16.03 -7.67
N GLU A 17 5.87 -15.76 -6.73
CA GLU A 17 5.36 -14.41 -6.47
C GLU A 17 5.78 -13.88 -5.08
N LEU A 18 6.18 -12.62 -5.02
CA LEU A 18 6.41 -11.89 -3.77
C LEU A 18 5.14 -11.13 -3.38
N ARG A 19 4.26 -11.79 -2.61
CA ARG A 19 2.94 -11.25 -2.31
C ARG A 19 2.82 -10.53 -0.97
N THR A 20 3.82 -10.63 -0.10
CA THR A 20 3.74 -10.05 1.25
C THR A 20 4.17 -8.58 1.23
N SER A 21 3.25 -7.69 1.61
CA SER A 21 3.58 -6.30 1.90
C SER A 21 4.06 -6.18 3.34
N TRP A 22 5.34 -5.83 3.49
CA TRP A 22 5.98 -5.67 4.81
C TRP A 22 5.81 -4.29 5.43
N ARG A 23 5.42 -3.29 4.63
CA ARG A 23 5.35 -1.88 5.04
C ARG A 23 3.94 -1.35 5.28
N ASN A 24 2.94 -1.95 4.64
CA ASN A 24 1.60 -1.37 4.60
C ASN A 24 0.68 -2.05 5.61
N PRO A 25 -0.08 -1.26 6.41
CA PRO A 25 -1.22 -1.76 7.15
C PRO A 25 -2.29 -2.38 6.23
N PRO A 26 -3.16 -3.26 6.76
CA PRO A 26 -4.20 -3.91 5.99
C PRO A 26 -5.12 -2.95 5.21
N GLU A 27 -5.49 -1.82 5.80
CA GLU A 27 -6.48 -0.88 5.26
C GLU A 27 -5.95 -0.13 4.03
N VAL A 28 -4.73 0.42 4.11
CA VAL A 28 -4.05 1.03 2.95
C VAL A 28 -3.81 -0.01 1.86
N LEU A 29 -3.46 -1.24 2.24
CA LEU A 29 -3.20 -2.31 1.28
C LEU A 29 -4.47 -2.76 0.56
N HIS A 30 -5.61 -2.78 1.24
CA HIS A 30 -6.90 -3.05 0.63
C HIS A 30 -7.21 -2.03 -0.47
N LEU A 31 -7.13 -0.73 -0.16
CA LEU A 31 -7.36 0.33 -1.14
C LEU A 31 -6.40 0.23 -2.34
N ALA A 32 -5.11 0.00 -2.08
CA ALA A 32 -4.11 -0.15 -3.15
C ALA A 32 -4.40 -1.37 -4.05
N ASN A 33 -4.85 -2.49 -3.47
CA ASN A 33 -5.23 -3.68 -4.22
C ASN A 33 -6.46 -3.44 -5.10
N GLU A 34 -7.46 -2.70 -4.62
CA GLU A 34 -8.66 -2.35 -5.39
C GLU A 34 -8.30 -1.43 -6.58
N VAL A 35 -7.55 -0.35 -6.34
CA VAL A 35 -7.13 0.59 -7.40
C VAL A 35 -6.32 -0.11 -8.50
N SER A 36 -5.53 -1.12 -8.14
CA SER A 36 -4.67 -1.83 -9.08
C SER A 36 -5.33 -3.01 -9.81
N VAL A 37 -6.61 -3.30 -9.59
CA VAL A 37 -7.33 -4.40 -10.26
C VAL A 37 -7.18 -4.32 -11.79
N ASP A 38 -7.46 -3.16 -12.38
CA ASP A 38 -7.41 -2.99 -13.83
C ASP A 38 -5.99 -3.04 -14.38
N ALA A 39 -5.01 -2.53 -13.63
CA ALA A 39 -3.60 -2.63 -13.99
C ALA A 39 -3.12 -4.09 -14.00
N ARG A 40 -3.54 -4.91 -13.03
CA ARG A 40 -3.20 -6.35 -12.98
C ARG A 40 -3.81 -7.14 -14.14
N ARG A 41 -4.98 -6.74 -14.66
CA ARG A 41 -5.62 -7.39 -15.81
C ARG A 41 -4.87 -7.16 -17.12
N ARG A 42 -4.16 -6.03 -17.25
CA ARG A 42 -3.46 -5.63 -18.49
C ARG A 42 -1.98 -6.04 -18.53
N SER A 43 -1.43 -6.49 -17.41
CA SER A 43 -0.02 -6.84 -17.24
C SER A 43 0.17 -8.35 -17.01
N VAL A 44 1.38 -8.78 -16.63
CA VAL A 44 1.62 -10.11 -16.09
C VAL A 44 0.64 -10.36 -14.95
N ALA A 45 -0.14 -11.43 -15.05
CA ALA A 45 -1.15 -11.79 -14.07
C ALA A 45 -0.47 -12.15 -12.74
N VAL A 46 -0.35 -11.15 -11.86
CA VAL A 46 0.10 -11.32 -10.48
C VAL A 46 -1.09 -11.24 -9.55
N ARG A 47 -1.06 -11.97 -8.45
CA ARG A 47 -2.14 -11.92 -7.45
C ARG A 47 -2.04 -10.65 -6.60
N ALA A 48 -3.14 -10.29 -5.95
CA ALA A 48 -3.17 -9.20 -4.98
C ALA A 48 -2.17 -9.44 -3.83
N LEU A 49 -1.63 -8.35 -3.28
CA LEU A 49 -0.73 -8.37 -2.13
C LEU A 49 -1.48 -8.69 -0.84
N ALA A 50 -0.83 -9.39 0.08
CA ALA A 50 -1.32 -9.66 1.42
C ALA A 50 -0.48 -8.89 2.46
N PRO A 51 -1.06 -8.43 3.57
CA PRO A 51 -0.28 -7.81 4.64
C PRO A 51 0.61 -8.87 5.31
N ARG A 52 1.69 -8.42 5.95
CA ARG A 52 2.50 -9.33 6.79
C ARG A 52 1.65 -9.90 7.95
N PRO A 53 1.98 -11.11 8.46
CA PRO A 53 1.37 -11.60 9.70
C PRO A 53 1.57 -10.61 10.85
N GLY A 54 0.49 -10.31 11.60
CA GLY A 54 0.54 -9.34 12.69
C GLY A 54 0.78 -7.89 12.23
N ALA A 55 0.36 -7.53 11.01
CA ALA A 55 0.33 -6.12 10.62
C ALA A 55 -0.67 -5.37 11.50
N GLU A 56 -0.20 -4.31 12.17
CA GLU A 56 -1.05 -3.39 12.93
C GLU A 56 -2.02 -2.67 11.98
N PRO A 57 -3.24 -2.35 12.43
CA PRO A 57 -4.19 -1.58 11.66
C PRO A 57 -3.68 -0.15 11.44
N GLY A 58 -4.14 0.46 10.35
CA GLY A 58 -3.90 1.87 10.06
C GLY A 58 -5.15 2.55 9.53
N ASP A 59 -5.16 3.88 9.60
CA ASP A 59 -6.32 4.67 9.18
C ASP A 59 -6.16 5.17 7.74
N VAL A 60 -7.26 5.09 6.97
CA VAL A 60 -7.40 5.75 5.66
C VAL A 60 -8.50 6.79 5.78
N VAL A 61 -8.16 8.04 5.54
CA VAL A 61 -9.08 9.19 5.63
C VAL A 61 -9.19 9.85 4.27
N CYS A 62 -10.41 10.28 3.91
CA CYS A 62 -10.71 10.97 2.66
C CYS A 62 -11.65 12.13 2.96
N ALA A 63 -11.44 13.27 2.31
CA ALA A 63 -12.27 14.46 2.43
C ALA A 63 -12.57 15.04 1.04
N LEU A 64 -13.79 15.53 0.87
CA LEU A 64 -14.19 16.39 -0.25
C LEU A 64 -14.54 17.75 0.35
N LEU A 65 -13.85 18.79 -0.11
CA LEU A 65 -13.89 20.12 0.50
C LEU A 65 -14.34 21.15 -0.54
N ASN A 66 -14.80 22.30 -0.07
CA ASN A 66 -15.48 23.29 -0.92
C ASN A 66 -14.56 23.98 -1.91
N ASP A 67 -13.28 24.11 -1.56
CA ASP A 67 -12.27 24.81 -2.35
C ASP A 67 -10.85 24.36 -1.98
N VAL A 68 -9.88 24.90 -2.73
CA VAL A 68 -8.45 24.59 -2.61
C VAL A 68 -7.84 25.13 -1.31
N GLU A 69 -8.38 26.23 -0.75
CA GLU A 69 -7.87 26.79 0.51
C GLU A 69 -8.25 25.86 1.67
N ALA A 70 -9.51 25.42 1.71
CA ALA A 70 -9.99 24.43 2.66
C ALA A 70 -9.22 23.09 2.57
N GLU A 71 -8.88 22.63 1.35
CA GLU A 71 -8.05 21.43 1.18
C GLU A 71 -6.65 21.59 1.77
N ARG A 72 -5.99 22.73 1.53
CA ARG A 72 -4.67 23.01 2.08
C ARG A 72 -4.69 23.06 3.59
N ASP A 73 -5.68 23.74 4.17
CA ASP A 73 -5.85 23.84 5.62
C ASP A 73 -6.10 22.46 6.23
N TRP A 74 -6.94 21.64 5.59
CA TRP A 74 -7.20 20.28 6.05
C TRP A 74 -5.93 19.42 6.04
N VAL A 75 -5.14 19.43 4.96
CA VAL A 75 -3.88 18.66 4.90
C VAL A 75 -2.90 19.14 5.97
N ALA A 76 -2.73 20.45 6.13
CA ALA A 76 -1.83 21.02 7.13
C ALA A 76 -2.24 20.61 8.56
N GLU A 77 -3.54 20.66 8.86
CA GLU A 77 -4.08 20.23 10.15
C GLU A 77 -3.86 18.73 10.39
N GLN A 78 -4.10 17.86 9.39
CA GLN A 78 -3.84 16.42 9.52
C GLN A 78 -2.37 16.10 9.80
N VAL A 79 -1.44 16.86 9.21
CA VAL A 79 0.01 16.70 9.48
C VAL A 79 0.34 17.19 10.89
N ALA A 80 -0.15 18.38 11.28
CA ALA A 80 0.09 18.97 12.59
C ALA A 80 -0.45 18.09 13.73
N GLN A 81 -1.65 17.52 13.57
CA GLN A 81 -2.25 16.60 14.54
C GLN A 81 -1.39 15.36 14.75
N ARG A 82 -0.92 14.73 13.67
CA ARG A 82 -0.03 13.55 13.77
C ARG A 82 1.31 13.89 14.40
N TRP A 83 1.89 15.03 14.04
CA TRP A 83 3.15 15.50 14.60
C TRP A 83 3.06 15.75 16.10
N HIS A 84 2.11 16.58 16.53
CA HIS A 84 1.92 16.91 17.95
C HIS A 84 1.44 15.71 18.75
N GLY A 85 0.56 14.86 18.18
CA GLY A 85 0.13 13.61 18.80
C GLY A 85 1.30 12.65 19.03
N GLY A 86 2.21 12.52 18.06
CA GLY A 86 3.43 11.72 18.20
C GLY A 86 4.38 12.24 19.28
N ILE A 87 4.58 13.56 19.36
CA ILE A 87 5.36 14.19 20.44
C ILE A 87 4.69 13.95 21.79
N ALA A 88 3.37 14.12 21.90
CA ALA A 88 2.64 13.90 23.14
C ALA A 88 2.73 12.44 23.61
N ALA A 89 2.70 11.48 22.68
CA ALA A 89 2.76 10.06 22.99
C ALA A 89 4.18 9.55 23.33
N THR A 90 5.22 10.09 22.67
CA THR A 90 6.58 9.53 22.74
C THR A 90 7.61 10.44 23.38
N GLY A 91 7.29 11.73 23.58
CA GLY A 91 8.23 12.75 24.04
C GLY A 91 9.26 13.20 23.00
N ALA A 92 9.21 12.67 21.78
CA ALA A 92 10.13 12.98 20.70
C ALA A 92 9.37 13.30 19.40
N ALA A 93 10.03 14.04 18.51
CA ALA A 93 9.52 14.26 17.17
C ALA A 93 9.41 12.90 16.42
N PRO A 94 8.31 12.65 15.69
CA PRO A 94 8.22 11.50 14.80
C PRO A 94 9.36 11.54 13.76
N THR A 95 10.11 10.45 13.61
CA THR A 95 11.17 10.26 12.61
C THR A 95 10.76 9.29 11.52
#